data_AF-A0A1C6JHN1-F1
#
_entry.id   AF-A0A1C6JHN1-F1
#
_cell.length_a   1.000
_cell.length_b   1.000
_cell.length_c   1.000
_cell.angle_alpha   90.00
_cell.angle_beta   90.00
_cell.angle_gamma   90.00
#
_symmetry.space_group_name_H-M   'P 1'
#
loop_
_entity.id
_entity.type
_entity.pdbx_description
1 polymer ?
#
loop_
_entity_poly.entity_id
_entity_poly.type
_entity_poly.pdbx_seq_one_letter_code
_entity_poly.pdbx_strand_id
1 'polypeptide(L)'
;MEEEILTFVLADLGITTEDEEVIRNIKGKIRAVKQYLINGGLQIKDDSKEEVFACISIGVNDLLNNKSGDTKFSPAFKMLAMQICRG
;
A
#
# COMPACT_ATOMS: atom_id res chain seq x y z
N MET A 1 13.08 4.82 3.19
CA MET A 1 12.06 3.78 2.95
C MET A 1 10.67 4.11 3.48
N GLU A 2 10.40 4.27 4.79
CA GLU A 2 9.01 4.52 5.23
C GLU A 2 8.47 5.89 4.76
N GLU A 3 9.31 6.93 4.77
CA GLU A 3 8.98 8.24 4.20
C GLU A 3 8.84 8.19 2.66
N GLU A 4 9.71 7.44 1.97
CA GLU A 4 9.63 7.28 0.51
C GLU A 4 8.31 6.62 0.08
N ILE A 5 7.86 5.58 0.79
CA ILE A 5 6.57 4.93 0.53
C ILE A 5 5.43 5.93 0.76
N LEU A 6 5.49 6.70 1.85
CA LEU A 6 4.46 7.69 2.15
C LEU A 6 4.38 8.75 1.04
N THR A 7 5.51 9.33 0.63
CA THR A 7 5.55 10.32 -0.44
C THR A 7 5.01 9.76 -1.75
N PHE A 8 5.39 8.53 -2.10
CA PHE A 8 4.89 7.85 -3.29
C PHE A 8 3.37 7.66 -3.24
N VAL A 9 2.85 7.10 -2.14
CA VAL A 9 1.41 6.82 -1.99
C VAL A 9 0.59 8.11 -1.99
N LEU A 10 1.06 9.18 -1.34
CA LEU A 10 0.37 10.47 -1.39
C LEU A 10 0.30 11.02 -2.81
N ALA A 11 1.41 10.98 -3.55
CA ALA A 11 1.47 11.45 -4.93
C ALA A 11 0.57 10.61 -5.86
N ASP A 12 0.63 9.29 -5.75
CA ASP A 12 -0.15 8.35 -6.57
C ASP A 12 -1.67 8.48 -6.33
N LEU A 13 -2.08 8.75 -5.09
CA LEU A 13 -3.47 9.01 -4.73
C LEU A 13 -3.91 10.46 -4.98
N GLY A 14 -3.03 11.34 -5.45
CA GLY A 14 -3.33 12.76 -5.67
C GLY A 14 -3.60 13.55 -4.39
N ILE A 15 -3.07 13.11 -3.25
CA ILE A 15 -3.28 13.72 -1.94
C ILE A 15 -2.15 14.72 -1.65
N THR A 16 -2.49 16.01 -1.59
CA THR A 16 -1.53 17.11 -1.34
C THR A 16 -1.73 17.80 0.01
N THR A 17 -2.39 17.13 0.96
CA THR A 17 -2.70 17.72 2.27
C THR A 17 -1.53 17.61 3.25
N GLU A 18 -1.42 18.60 4.14
CA GLU A 18 -0.52 18.58 5.30
C GLU A 18 -1.24 18.19 6.61
N ASP A 19 -2.53 17.83 6.52
CA ASP A 19 -3.33 17.43 7.68
C ASP A 19 -2.73 16.19 8.36
N GLU A 20 -2.29 16.37 9.61
CA GLU A 20 -1.64 15.32 10.38
C GLU A 20 -2.53 14.10 10.64
N GLU A 21 -3.84 14.30 10.78
CA GLU A 21 -4.79 13.21 11.01
C GLU A 21 -4.94 12.37 9.74
N VAL A 22 -5.07 13.03 8.58
CA VAL A 22 -5.11 12.35 7.28
C VAL A 22 -3.81 11.58 7.03
N ILE A 23 -2.66 12.23 7.25
CA ILE A 23 -1.35 11.60 7.09
C ILE A 23 -1.20 10.39 8.04
N ARG A 24 -1.62 10.52 9.29
CA ARG A 24 -1.59 9.43 10.29
C ARG A 24 -2.47 8.26 9.86
N ASN A 25 -3.65 8.55 9.32
CA ASN A 25 -4.57 7.54 8.79
C ASN A 25 -3.94 6.76 7.63
N ILE A 26 -3.34 7.46 6.67
CA ILE A 26 -2.65 6.86 5.52
C ILE A 26 -1.45 6.02 5.98
N LYS A 27 -0.62 6.53 6.89
CA LYS A 27 0.48 5.77 7.50
C LYS A 27 0.00 4.46 8.13
N GLY A 28 -1.15 4.48 8.81
CA GLY A 28 -1.77 3.28 9.36
C GLY A 28 -2.12 2.24 8.28
N LYS A 29 -2.70 2.69 7.17
CA LYS A 29 -3.03 1.81 6.03
C LYS A 29 -1.80 1.26 5.32
N ILE A 30 -0.78 2.10 5.10
CA ILE A 30 0.52 1.66 4.56
C ILE A 30 1.09 0.52 5.41
N ARG A 31 1.08 0.66 6.74
CA ARG A 31 1.57 -0.39 7.66
C ARG A 31 0.76 -1.67 7.54
N ALA A 32 -0.57 -1.59 7.47
CA ALA A 32 -1.43 -2.75 7.31
C ALA A 32 -1.15 -3.51 6.00
N VAL A 33 -1.04 -2.78 4.88
CA VAL A 33 -0.74 -3.38 3.57
C VAL A 33 0.67 -3.96 3.54
N LYS A 34 1.66 -3.24 4.06
CA LYS A 34 3.04 -3.74 4.14
C LYS A 34 3.12 -5.02 4.96
N GLN A 35 2.44 -5.09 6.10
CA GLN A 35 2.40 -6.30 6.92
C GLN A 35 1.72 -7.46 6.20
N TYR A 36 0.65 -7.19 5.45
CA TYR A 36 0.00 -8.18 4.60
C TYR A 36 0.98 -8.78 3.58
N LEU A 37 1.76 -7.94 2.89
CA LEU A 37 2.75 -8.38 1.92
C LEU A 37 3.91 -9.16 2.57
N ILE A 38 4.43 -8.69 3.71
CA ILE A 38 5.46 -9.40 4.50
C ILE A 38 4.98 -10.79 4.90
N ASN A 39 3.75 -10.90 5.42
CA ASN A 39 3.16 -12.19 5.78
C ASN A 39 2.94 -13.09 4.55
N GLY A 40 2.75 -12.49 3.37
CA GLY A 40 2.64 -13.18 2.09
C GLY A 40 3.98 -13.67 1.53
N GLY A 41 5.12 -13.28 2.10
CA GLY A 41 6.45 -13.69 1.67
C GLY A 41 7.29 -12.60 0.99
N LEU A 42 6.87 -11.32 1.05
CA LEU A 42 7.61 -10.22 0.42
C LEU A 42 9.10 -10.17 0.86
N GLN A 43 10.00 -10.33 -0.11
CA GLN A 43 11.44 -10.08 0.01
C GLN A 43 11.73 -8.75 -0.69
N ILE A 44 11.89 -7.65 0.05
CA ILE A 44 12.14 -6.34 -0.56
C ILE A 44 13.53 -6.35 -1.19
N LYS A 45 13.61 -6.35 -2.53
CA LYS A 45 14.84 -6.15 -3.30
C LYS A 45 14.86 -4.73 -3.86
N ASP A 46 16.04 -4.12 -4.01
CA ASP A 46 16.16 -2.71 -4.41
C ASP A 46 15.59 -2.41 -5.81
N ASP A 47 15.64 -3.38 -6.72
CA ASP A 47 15.05 -3.33 -8.08
C ASP A 47 13.52 -3.41 -8.09
N SER A 48 12.94 -4.06 -7.08
CA SER A 48 11.48 -4.21 -6.93
C SER A 48 10.78 -3.04 -6.23
N LYS A 49 11.51 -2.00 -5.79
CA LYS A 49 10.97 -0.92 -4.95
C LYS A 49 9.74 -0.24 -5.56
N GLU A 50 9.77 0.08 -6.84
CA GLU A 50 8.67 0.79 -7.50
C GLU A 50 7.41 -0.09 -7.62
N GLU A 51 7.56 -1.37 -7.98
CA GLU A 51 6.46 -2.33 -8.03
C GLU A 51 5.84 -2.56 -6.65
N VAL A 52 6.68 -2.64 -5.61
CA VAL A 52 6.23 -2.76 -4.22
C VAL A 52 5.46 -1.50 -3.79
N PHE A 53 5.93 -0.32 -4.15
CA PHE A 53 5.28 0.94 -3.76
C PHE A 53 3.93 1.10 -4.48
N ALA A 54 3.87 0.75 -5.77
CA ALA A 54 2.63 0.71 -6.53
C ALA A 54 1.62 -0.28 -5.92
N CYS A 55 2.07 -1.48 -5.56
CA CYS A 55 1.21 -2.48 -4.89
C CYS A 55 0.70 -1.97 -3.54
N ILE A 56 1.54 -1.27 -2.76
CA ILE A 56 1.13 -0.67 -1.49
C ILE A 56 0.08 0.42 -1.73
N SER A 57 0.26 1.28 -2.74
CA SER A 57 -0.68 2.34 -3.07
C SER A 57 -2.07 1.81 -3.41
N ILE A 58 -2.14 0.78 -4.26
CA ILE A 58 -3.42 0.11 -4.59
C ILE A 58 -4.07 -0.47 -3.33
N GLY A 59 -3.30 -1.13 -2.47
CA GLY A 59 -3.82 -1.67 -1.22
C GLY A 59 -4.33 -0.58 -0.28
N VAL A 60 -3.64 0.57 -0.21
CA VAL A 60 -4.09 1.71 0.60
C VAL A 60 -5.39 2.29 0.02
N ASN A 61 -5.48 2.43 -1.29
CA ASN A 61 -6.70 2.87 -1.97
C ASN A 61 -7.88 1.94 -1.69
N ASP A 62 -7.66 0.61 -1.74
CA ASP A 62 -8.67 -0.37 -1.38
C ASP A 62 -9.14 -0.17 0.08
N LEU A 63 -8.22 0.02 1.01
CA LEU A 63 -8.55 0.26 2.42
C LEU A 63 -9.24 1.61 2.67
N LEU A 64 -8.98 2.63 1.86
CA LEU A 64 -9.69 3.92 1.92
C LEU A 64 -11.12 3.82 1.40
N ASN A 65 -11.35 2.98 0.39
CA ASN A 65 -12.64 2.86 -0.30
C ASN A 65 -13.51 1.69 0.19
N ASN A 66 -13.02 0.86 1.12
CA ASN A 66 -13.81 -0.22 1.69
C ASN A 66 -15.05 0.32 2.41
N LYS A 67 -16.22 -0.17 1.99
CA LYS A 67 -17.50 0.14 2.65
C LYS A 67 -17.73 -0.77 3.84
N SER A 68 -18.50 -0.30 4.82
CA SER A 68 -18.90 -1.07 6.00
C SER A 68 -19.53 -2.41 5.60
N GLY A 69 -18.89 -3.52 5.97
CA GLY A 69 -19.41 -4.87 5.78
C GLY A 69 -18.57 -5.80 4.90
N ASP A 70 -17.61 -5.28 4.12
CA ASP A 70 -16.74 -6.14 3.31
C ASP A 70 -15.34 -5.53 3.17
N THR A 71 -14.39 -6.01 3.98
CA THR A 71 -12.98 -5.61 3.88
C THR A 71 -12.26 -6.55 2.93
N LYS A 72 -12.17 -6.18 1.65
CA LYS A 72 -11.53 -7.01 0.63
C LYS A 72 -10.58 -6.18 -0.22
N PHE A 73 -9.36 -6.68 -0.38
CA PHE A 73 -8.48 -6.17 -1.42
C PHE A 73 -9.00 -6.53 -2.81
N SER A 74 -8.81 -5.60 -3.74
CA SER A 74 -9.18 -5.71 -5.14
C SER A 74 -8.43 -6.87 -5.83
N PRO A 75 -8.97 -7.40 -6.94
CA PRO A 75 -8.24 -8.36 -7.79
C PRO A 75 -6.90 -7.81 -8.26
N ALA A 76 -6.82 -6.50 -8.56
CA ALA A 76 -5.58 -5.83 -8.98
C ALA A 76 -4.50 -5.90 -7.89
N PHE A 77 -4.85 -5.55 -6.65
CA PHE A 77 -3.95 -5.69 -5.51
C PHE A 77 -3.48 -7.15 -5.36
N LYS A 78 -4.40 -8.11 -5.36
CA LYS A 78 -4.07 -9.53 -5.16
C LYS A 78 -3.14 -10.06 -6.24
N MET A 79 -3.35 -9.67 -7.50
CA MET A 79 -2.50 -10.06 -8.61
C MET A 79 -1.06 -9.58 -8.42
N LEU A 80 -0.87 -8.29 -8.11
CA LEU A 80 0.44 -7.71 -7.86
C LEU A 80 1.11 -8.29 -6.61
N ALA A 81 0.35 -8.42 -5.51
CA ALA A 81 0.82 -9.03 -4.29
C ALA A 81 1.33 -10.46 -4.52
N MET A 82 0.64 -11.27 -5.33
CA MET A 82 1.12 -12.61 -5.69
C MET A 82 2.41 -12.58 -6.50
N GLN A 83 2.57 -11.61 -7.40
CA GLN A 83 3.79 -11.47 -8.22
C GLN A 83 4.99 -11.10 -7.34
N ILE A 84 4.86 -10.08 -6.49
CA ILE A 84 5.97 -9.58 -5.67
C ILE A 84 6.30 -10.48 -4.47
N CYS A 85 5.34 -11.26 -3.96
CA CYS A 85 5.58 -12.15 -2.82
C CYS A 85 6.03 -13.57 -3.22
N ARG A 86 5.96 -13.94 -4.51
CA ARG A 86 6.47 -15.24 -5.02
C ARG A 86 7.88 -15.15 -5.60
N GLY A 87 8.40 -13.95 -5.85
CA GLY A 87 9.72 -13.68 -6.41
C GLY A 87 10.87 -13.69 -5.41
#